data_AF-A0A8W8MMX5-F1
#
_entry.id   AF-A0A8W8MMX5-F1
#
_cell.length_a   1.000
_cell.length_b   1.000
_cell.length_c   1.000
_cell.angle_alpha   90.00
_cell.angle_beta   90.00
_cell.angle_gamma   90.00
#
_symmetry.space_group_name_H-M   'P 1'
#
loop_
_entity.id
_entity.type
_entity.pdbx_description
1 polymer ?
#
loop_
_entity_poly.entity_id
_entity_poly.type
_entity_poly.pdbx_seq_one_letter_code
_entity_poly.pdbx_strand_id
1 'polypeptide(L)'
;MYNFEFFTFPALLFAICGLVSNIEASCPLANETAEIVLSCPQTEEEWEKAAAKKNCEDFTHPCHTYIYHCVINAWKNATVEVCAPSKLIVGNVCAEFSFGGNKIQRHYNAKCQRCPTVYNSSDAFDYSECYDYVKKSREINQTKKSREAPSLTRFFQSPSSNTTLFISRIAQQENESFHKESKISIMIGVSVPMAVVFVLLIFLFFRRIGRGPTSFGRPTHGAYSSLKRMFLPYCTSTNNDRMTREGEKILS
;
A
#
# COMPACT_ATOMS: atom_id res chain seq x y z
N MET A 1 -12.88 -53.82 -8.82
CA MET A 1 -13.66 -52.86 -8.02
C MET A 1 -12.69 -51.80 -7.53
N TYR A 2 -12.68 -50.62 -8.14
CA TYR A 2 -11.71 -49.57 -7.85
C TYR A 2 -12.22 -48.68 -6.71
N ASN A 3 -11.43 -48.56 -5.65
CA ASN A 3 -11.69 -47.69 -4.50
C ASN A 3 -11.43 -46.23 -4.90
N PHE A 4 -12.50 -45.43 -4.98
CA PHE A 4 -12.49 -44.03 -5.41
C PHE A 4 -12.84 -43.10 -4.23
N GLU A 5 -12.12 -43.17 -3.11
CA GLU A 5 -12.50 -42.44 -1.89
C GLU A 5 -11.27 -41.92 -1.10
N PHE A 6 -10.25 -41.34 -1.76
CA PHE A 6 -9.17 -40.67 -1.00
C PHE A 6 -8.56 -39.41 -1.64
N PHE A 7 -8.97 -39.00 -2.84
CA PHE A 7 -8.27 -37.91 -3.58
C PHE A 7 -8.97 -36.55 -3.60
N THR A 8 -10.16 -36.39 -3.01
CA THR A 8 -10.96 -35.16 -3.16
C THR A 8 -10.76 -34.11 -2.06
N PHE A 9 -10.25 -34.50 -0.87
CA PHE A 9 -10.01 -33.56 0.23
C PHE A 9 -8.75 -32.67 0.09
N PRO A 10 -7.59 -33.14 -0.42
CA PRO A 10 -6.42 -32.27 -0.57
C PRO A 10 -6.58 -31.23 -1.69
N ALA A 11 -7.37 -31.53 -2.72
CA ALA A 11 -7.65 -30.61 -3.82
C ALA A 11 -8.51 -29.41 -3.37
N LEU A 12 -9.47 -29.64 -2.45
CA LEU A 12 -10.28 -28.58 -1.87
C LEU A 12 -9.43 -27.68 -0.96
N LEU A 13 -8.55 -28.26 -0.13
CA LEU A 13 -7.62 -27.51 0.74
C LEU A 13 -6.63 -26.66 -0.07
N PHE A 14 -6.12 -27.16 -1.19
CA PHE A 14 -5.28 -26.38 -2.12
C PHE A 14 -6.06 -25.25 -2.80
N ALA A 15 -7.34 -25.46 -3.14
CA ALA A 15 -8.17 -24.41 -3.75
C ALA A 15 -8.52 -23.27 -2.77
N ILE A 16 -8.72 -23.57 -1.48
CA ILE A 16 -8.97 -22.53 -0.46
C ILE A 16 -7.67 -21.77 -0.16
N CYS A 17 -6.51 -22.45 -0.19
CA CYS A 17 -5.20 -21.81 0.01
C CYS A 17 -4.79 -20.93 -1.18
N GLY A 18 -5.23 -21.26 -2.41
CA GLY A 18 -5.00 -20.45 -3.61
C GLY A 18 -5.78 -19.13 -3.66
N LEU A 19 -6.82 -18.97 -2.83
CA LEU A 19 -7.59 -17.72 -2.73
C LEU A 19 -7.01 -16.73 -1.70
N VAL A 20 -6.04 -17.16 -0.89
CA VAL A 20 -5.41 -16.33 0.14
C VAL A 20 -3.90 -16.37 -0.03
N SER A 21 -3.35 -15.57 -0.96
CA SER A 21 -1.99 -15.01 -0.89
C SER A 21 -1.65 -14.24 -2.17
N ASN A 22 -2.09 -12.99 -2.26
CA ASN A 22 -1.39 -11.88 -2.94
C ASN A 22 -2.05 -10.55 -2.54
N ILE A 23 -2.38 -10.39 -1.26
CA ILE A 23 -2.54 -9.04 -0.72
C ILE A 23 -1.11 -8.56 -0.54
N GLU A 24 -0.57 -7.87 -1.55
CA GLU A 24 0.58 -7.01 -1.32
C GLU A 24 0.18 -6.10 -0.15
N ALA A 25 0.84 -6.29 1.00
CA ALA A 25 0.36 -5.76 2.27
C ALA A 25 0.22 -4.24 2.19
N SER A 26 -1.02 -3.77 2.00
CA SER A 26 -1.40 -2.39 2.20
C SER A 26 -1.02 -2.03 3.63
N CYS A 27 -0.26 -0.96 3.81
CA CYS A 27 0.19 -0.51 5.12
C CYS A 27 -0.75 0.61 5.57
N PRO A 28 -1.80 0.34 6.37
CA PRO A 28 -2.80 1.35 6.74
C PRO A 28 -2.16 2.59 7.38
N LEU A 29 -1.12 2.38 8.20
CA LEU A 29 -0.37 3.45 8.87
C LEU A 29 0.37 4.41 7.92
N ALA A 30 0.72 3.94 6.72
CA ALA A 30 1.36 4.81 5.74
C ALA A 30 0.38 5.89 5.25
N ASN A 31 -0.91 5.58 5.13
CA ASN A 31 -1.89 6.59 4.73
C ASN A 31 -2.18 7.58 5.86
N GLU A 32 -2.22 7.11 7.12
CA GLU A 32 -2.48 7.95 8.29
C GLU A 32 -1.38 8.99 8.53
N THR A 33 -0.13 8.66 8.17
CA THR A 33 1.03 9.55 8.36
C THR A 33 1.38 10.37 7.11
N ALA A 34 0.69 10.13 5.99
CA ALA A 34 0.93 10.81 4.73
C ALA A 34 0.41 12.25 4.78
N GLU A 35 1.31 13.21 4.58
CA GLU A 35 1.00 14.63 4.57
C GLU A 35 1.51 15.25 3.27
N ILE A 36 0.65 16.02 2.60
CA ILE A 36 1.07 16.82 1.45
C ILE A 36 1.86 18.03 1.95
N VAL A 37 3.12 18.12 1.53
CA VAL A 37 4.01 19.22 1.92
C VAL A 37 4.34 20.13 0.74
N LEU A 38 4.85 21.33 1.05
CA LEU A 38 5.25 22.28 0.03
C LEU A 38 6.43 21.78 -0.81
N SER A 39 7.43 21.18 -0.16
CA SER A 39 8.65 20.67 -0.79
C SER A 39 9.26 19.57 0.07
N CYS A 40 9.94 18.63 -0.58
CA CYS A 40 10.76 17.65 0.10
C CYS A 40 12.18 18.18 0.38
N PRO A 41 12.86 17.64 1.40
CA PRO A 41 14.31 17.79 1.57
C PRO A 41 15.06 17.49 0.28
N GLN A 42 16.11 18.25 -0.02
CA GLN A 42 16.95 18.04 -1.21
C GLN A 42 18.42 17.79 -0.85
N THR A 43 18.72 17.67 0.44
CA THR A 43 20.04 17.35 0.98
C THR A 43 19.89 16.37 2.12
N GLU A 44 20.95 15.62 2.41
CA GLU A 44 20.99 14.66 3.52
C GLU A 44 20.70 15.36 4.87
N GLU A 45 21.30 16.53 5.12
CA GLU A 45 21.07 17.29 6.35
C GLU A 45 19.60 17.73 6.52
N GLU A 46 18.97 18.20 5.45
CA GLU A 46 17.53 18.53 5.48
C GLU A 46 16.67 17.28 5.68
N TRP A 47 17.08 16.17 5.08
CA TRP A 47 16.37 14.91 5.19
C TRP A 47 16.42 14.37 6.62
N GLU A 48 17.59 14.37 7.25
CA GLU A 48 17.76 13.95 8.64
C GLU A 48 16.92 14.81 9.60
N LYS A 49 16.93 16.13 9.41
CA LYS A 49 16.11 17.05 10.22
C LYS A 49 14.62 16.78 10.05
N ALA A 50 14.16 16.57 8.83
CA ALA A 50 12.76 16.28 8.55
C ALA A 50 12.35 14.88 9.07
N ALA A 51 13.22 13.89 8.91
CA ALA A 51 13.05 12.54 9.43
C ALA A 51 12.93 12.52 10.96
N ALA A 52 13.85 13.20 11.65
CA ALA A 52 13.82 13.34 13.10
C ALA A 52 12.55 14.06 13.58
N LYS A 53 12.10 15.09 12.84
CA LYS A 53 10.85 15.80 13.15
C LYS A 53 9.62 14.93 12.97
N LYS A 54 9.56 14.12 11.91
CA LYS A 54 8.41 13.23 11.63
C LYS A 54 8.41 12.00 12.54
N ASN A 55 9.57 11.63 13.09
CA ASN A 55 9.79 10.58 14.08
C ASN A 55 9.14 9.23 13.72
N CYS A 56 9.44 8.73 12.52
CA CYS A 56 8.81 7.51 12.03
C CYS A 56 9.22 6.24 12.81
N GLU A 57 10.27 6.31 13.61
CA GLU A 57 10.76 5.21 14.44
C GLU A 57 9.80 4.84 15.58
N ASP A 58 8.92 5.76 15.99
CA ASP A 58 7.87 5.49 16.99
C ASP A 58 6.84 4.48 16.49
N PHE A 59 6.72 4.32 15.17
CA PHE A 59 5.78 3.41 14.55
C PHE A 59 6.38 2.01 14.41
N THR A 60 6.16 1.17 15.42
CA THR A 60 6.58 -0.23 15.37
C THR A 60 5.45 -1.12 14.85
N HIS A 61 5.71 -1.87 13.78
CA HIS A 61 4.84 -2.96 13.33
C HIS A 61 5.63 -4.26 13.26
N PRO A 62 5.06 -5.42 13.65
CA PRO A 62 5.79 -6.69 13.73
C PRO A 62 6.40 -7.16 12.41
N CYS A 63 5.97 -6.62 11.27
CA CYS A 63 6.45 -7.02 9.95
C CYS A 63 7.29 -5.98 9.22
N HIS A 64 7.27 -4.71 9.65
CA HIS A 64 7.92 -3.63 8.92
C HIS A 64 8.44 -2.55 9.86
N THR A 65 9.66 -2.09 9.59
CA THR A 65 10.20 -0.86 10.14
C THR A 65 9.71 0.31 9.30
N TYR A 66 9.13 1.30 9.95
CA TYR A 66 8.71 2.54 9.33
C TYR A 66 9.88 3.50 9.31
N ILE A 67 10.15 4.06 8.13
CA ILE A 67 11.16 5.10 7.97
C ILE A 67 10.54 6.31 7.30
N TYR A 68 11.19 7.45 7.45
CA TYR A 68 10.79 8.68 6.82
C TYR A 68 10.98 8.60 5.30
N HIS A 69 9.96 9.03 4.57
CA HIS A 69 10.04 9.26 3.13
C HIS A 69 9.46 10.64 2.82
N CYS A 70 10.09 11.32 1.87
CA CYS A 70 9.48 12.44 1.17
C CYS A 70 9.59 12.24 -0.34
N VAL A 71 8.45 12.03 -0.99
CA VAL A 71 8.38 11.63 -2.40
C VAL A 71 7.28 12.38 -3.15
N ILE A 72 7.23 12.29 -4.47
CA ILE A 72 6.12 12.85 -5.24
C ILE A 72 4.84 12.01 -5.06
N ASN A 73 3.67 12.60 -5.27
CA ASN A 73 2.43 11.82 -5.35
C ASN A 73 2.23 11.21 -6.76
N ALA A 74 1.22 10.34 -6.88
CA ALA A 74 0.86 9.67 -8.14
C ALA A 74 0.48 10.61 -9.31
N TRP A 75 0.15 11.87 -9.02
CA TRP A 75 -0.16 12.89 -10.03
C TRP A 75 1.02 13.80 -10.35
N LYS A 76 2.15 13.64 -9.65
CA LYS A 76 3.37 14.45 -9.78
C LYS A 76 3.12 15.96 -9.64
N ASN A 77 2.10 16.33 -8.88
CA ASN A 77 1.69 17.72 -8.67
C ASN A 77 1.93 18.19 -7.22
N ALA A 78 2.27 17.27 -6.34
CA ALA A 78 2.57 17.53 -4.95
C ALA A 78 3.67 16.59 -4.44
N THR A 79 4.28 17.01 -3.34
CA THR A 79 5.22 16.21 -2.54
C THR A 79 4.50 15.72 -1.29
N VAL A 80 4.87 14.54 -0.83
CA VAL A 80 4.23 13.84 0.29
C VAL A 80 5.31 13.37 1.26
N GLU A 81 5.20 13.80 2.51
CA GLU A 81 5.95 13.22 3.63
C GLU A 81 5.15 12.09 4.26
N VAL A 82 5.77 10.94 4.46
CA VAL A 82 5.08 9.75 4.98
C VAL A 82 6.02 8.86 5.79
N CYS A 83 5.48 8.18 6.79
CA CYS A 83 6.17 7.05 7.42
C CYS A 83 5.73 5.78 6.72
N ALA A 84 6.66 5.09 6.07
CA ALA A 84 6.35 3.86 5.34
C ALA A 84 7.53 2.89 5.35
N PRO A 85 7.30 1.61 5.03
CA PRO A 85 8.40 0.69 4.79
C PRO A 85 9.19 1.10 3.55
N SER A 86 10.52 1.00 3.65
CA SER A 86 11.43 1.14 2.51
C SER A 86 11.08 0.18 1.37
N LYS A 87 11.24 0.65 0.13
CA LYS A 87 11.10 -0.14 -1.09
C LYS A 87 12.28 0.11 -2.02
N LEU A 88 12.72 -0.94 -2.71
CA LEU A 88 13.63 -0.81 -3.84
C LEU A 88 12.87 -0.28 -5.05
N ILE A 89 13.29 0.87 -5.56
CA ILE A 89 12.75 1.49 -6.76
C ILE A 89 13.59 1.05 -7.95
N VAL A 90 12.94 0.45 -8.95
CA VAL A 90 13.61 -0.17 -10.10
C VAL A 90 13.15 0.46 -11.42
N GLY A 91 14.11 0.80 -12.28
CA GLY A 91 13.90 1.15 -13.68
C GLY A 91 14.09 2.62 -14.02
N ASN A 92 15.05 3.30 -13.38
CA ASN A 92 15.39 4.71 -13.61
C ASN A 92 14.15 5.61 -13.55
N VAL A 93 13.37 5.42 -12.48
CA VAL A 93 12.09 6.08 -12.22
C VAL A 93 12.03 6.63 -10.81
N CYS A 94 11.23 7.66 -10.61
CA CYS A 94 11.04 8.28 -9.30
C CYS A 94 10.21 7.39 -8.37
N ALA A 95 10.50 7.47 -7.08
CA ALA A 95 9.65 6.98 -6.02
C ALA A 95 8.40 7.85 -5.92
N GLU A 96 7.24 7.25 -5.70
CA GLU A 96 6.01 7.95 -5.38
C GLU A 96 5.33 7.36 -4.15
N PHE A 97 4.50 8.16 -3.50
CA PHE A 97 3.49 7.67 -2.58
C PHE A 97 2.14 7.57 -3.30
N SER A 98 1.53 6.38 -3.24
CA SER A 98 0.19 6.13 -3.76
C SER A 98 -0.81 6.10 -2.62
N PHE A 99 -1.66 7.13 -2.54
CA PHE A 99 -2.78 7.16 -1.59
C PHE A 99 -3.78 6.01 -1.84
N GLY A 100 -4.00 5.62 -3.09
CA GLY A 100 -4.86 4.46 -3.41
C GLY A 100 -4.25 3.12 -3.02
N GLY A 101 -2.91 3.02 -3.03
CA GLY A 101 -2.17 1.81 -2.67
C GLY A 101 -1.67 1.76 -1.21
N ASN A 102 -1.78 2.85 -0.46
CA ASN A 102 -1.21 3.06 0.88
C ASN A 102 0.26 2.63 0.98
N LYS A 103 1.08 2.97 -0.02
CA LYS A 103 2.46 2.52 -0.10
C LYS A 103 3.34 3.42 -0.94
N ILE A 104 4.63 3.33 -0.64
CA ILE A 104 5.69 3.78 -1.55
C ILE A 104 5.80 2.79 -2.71
N GLN A 105 5.88 3.30 -3.92
CA GLN A 105 6.07 2.50 -5.12
C GLN A 105 6.83 3.27 -6.20
N ARG A 106 7.12 2.60 -7.31
CA ARG A 106 7.74 3.23 -8.47
C ARG A 106 6.71 3.98 -9.32
N HIS A 107 7.02 5.20 -9.73
CA HIS A 107 6.20 5.97 -10.67
C HIS A 107 6.67 5.71 -12.11
N TYR A 108 6.00 4.81 -12.84
CA TYR A 108 6.43 4.40 -14.20
C TYR A 108 6.59 5.56 -15.20
N ASN A 109 5.76 6.59 -15.07
CA ASN A 109 5.77 7.79 -15.94
C ASN A 109 6.58 8.98 -15.39
N ALA A 110 7.35 8.81 -14.31
CA ALA A 110 8.28 9.80 -13.79
C ALA A 110 9.70 9.25 -14.00
N LYS A 111 10.28 9.52 -15.17
CA LYS A 111 11.61 9.04 -15.52
C LYS A 111 12.66 9.96 -14.90
N CYS A 112 13.71 9.37 -14.38
CA CYS A 112 14.86 10.07 -13.85
C CYS A 112 16.13 9.61 -14.61
N GLN A 113 16.98 10.56 -14.98
CA GLN A 113 18.21 10.32 -15.75
C GLN A 113 19.42 10.12 -14.83
N ARG A 114 19.48 10.86 -13.72
CA ARG A 114 20.57 10.82 -12.75
C ARG A 114 20.36 9.76 -11.67
N CYS A 115 19.14 9.30 -11.49
CA CYS A 115 18.87 8.19 -10.58
C CYS A 115 19.43 6.86 -11.13
N PRO A 116 19.93 5.96 -10.27
CA PRO A 116 20.41 4.66 -10.69
C PRO A 116 19.24 3.75 -11.09
N THR A 117 19.55 2.63 -11.74
CA THR A 117 18.54 1.64 -12.14
C THR A 117 17.82 1.03 -10.94
N VAL A 118 18.50 0.93 -9.79
CA VAL A 118 17.93 0.47 -8.53
C VAL A 118 18.42 1.37 -7.39
N TYR A 119 17.52 1.88 -6.55
CA TYR A 119 17.85 2.59 -5.32
C TYR A 119 16.82 2.33 -4.23
N ASN A 120 17.16 2.66 -2.97
CA ASN A 120 16.23 2.60 -1.85
C ASN A 120 15.33 3.85 -1.84
N SER A 121 14.02 3.69 -1.67
CA SER A 121 13.10 4.82 -1.60
C SER A 121 13.37 5.82 -0.45
N SER A 122 14.19 5.47 0.55
CA SER A 122 14.69 6.43 1.55
C SER A 122 15.55 7.52 0.92
N ASP A 123 16.31 7.14 -0.10
CA ASP A 123 17.35 7.95 -0.75
C ASP A 123 16.74 8.79 -1.90
N ALA A 124 15.41 8.88 -1.97
CA ALA A 124 14.71 9.60 -3.02
C ALA A 124 15.07 11.10 -3.06
N PHE A 125 15.52 11.66 -1.93
CA PHE A 125 15.93 13.07 -1.80
C PHE A 125 17.16 13.41 -2.66
N ASP A 126 18.03 12.44 -2.94
CA ASP A 126 19.22 12.63 -3.80
C ASP A 126 18.85 12.93 -5.26
N TYR A 127 17.64 12.56 -5.67
CA TYR A 127 17.18 12.68 -7.05
C TYR A 127 16.29 13.90 -7.23
N SER A 128 16.88 15.09 -7.10
CA SER A 128 16.19 16.38 -7.18
C SER A 128 15.30 16.56 -8.42
N GLU A 129 15.68 15.96 -9.55
CA GLU A 129 14.93 15.96 -10.81
C GLU A 129 13.52 15.33 -10.68
N CYS A 130 13.31 14.42 -9.73
CA CYS A 130 11.99 13.86 -9.46
C CYS A 130 11.01 14.92 -8.93
N TYR A 131 11.51 15.91 -8.20
CA TYR A 131 10.69 17.00 -7.66
C TYR A 131 10.46 18.12 -8.69
N ASP A 132 11.22 18.16 -9.78
CA ASP A 132 10.98 19.11 -10.88
C ASP A 132 9.65 18.85 -11.60
N TYR A 133 9.13 17.61 -11.56
CA TYR A 133 7.78 17.32 -12.04
C TYR A 133 6.72 18.14 -11.28
N VAL A 134 6.88 18.27 -9.96
CA VAL A 134 5.98 19.02 -9.09
C VAL A 134 6.07 20.52 -9.40
N LYS A 135 7.30 21.05 -9.55
CA LYS A 135 7.53 22.45 -9.93
C LYS A 135 6.85 22.78 -11.26
N LYS A 136 7.09 21.97 -12.29
CA LYS A 136 6.48 22.13 -13.61
C LYS A 136 4.96 22.06 -13.58
N SER A 137 4.39 21.15 -12.79
CA SER A 137 2.93 21.04 -12.64
C SER A 137 2.33 22.30 -12.01
N ARG A 138 2.99 22.84 -10.98
CA ARG A 138 2.57 24.09 -10.31
C ARG A 138 2.63 25.30 -11.25
N GLU A 139 3.68 25.43 -12.06
CA GLU A 139 3.82 26.49 -13.06
C GLU A 139 2.71 26.45 -14.14
N ILE A 140 2.38 25.26 -14.63
CA ILE A 140 1.29 25.06 -15.60
C ILE A 140 -0.04 25.50 -14.98
N ASN A 141 -0.29 25.12 -13.73
CA ASN A 141 -1.54 25.48 -13.04
C ASN A 141 -1.64 26.99 -12.75
N GLN A 142 -0.53 27.64 -12.42
CA GLN A 142 -0.48 29.11 -12.28
C GLN A 142 -0.76 29.82 -13.61
N THR A 143 -0.18 29.33 -14.70
CA THR A 143 -0.38 29.89 -16.05
C THR A 143 -1.85 29.76 -16.49
N LYS A 144 -2.50 28.63 -16.17
CA LYS A 144 -3.94 28.43 -16.43
C LYS A 144 -4.81 29.39 -15.60
N LYS A 145 -4.53 29.51 -14.29
CA LYS A 145 -5.25 30.42 -13.39
C LYS A 145 -5.14 31.89 -13.83
N SER A 146 -4.00 32.30 -14.38
CA SER A 146 -3.82 33.65 -14.91
C SER A 146 -4.54 33.92 -16.24
N ARG A 147 -4.85 32.88 -17.03
CA ARG A 147 -5.58 33.01 -18.31
C ARG A 147 -7.09 33.00 -18.16
N GLU A 148 -7.59 32.61 -16.99
CA GLU A 148 -9.03 32.49 -16.69
C GLU A 148 -9.59 33.68 -15.88
N ALA A 149 -8.79 34.71 -15.60
CA ALA A 149 -9.29 35.94 -14.98
C ALA A 149 -10.09 36.75 -16.01
N PRO A 150 -11.40 36.99 -15.81
CA PRO A 150 -12.14 37.93 -16.63
C PRO A 150 -11.57 39.33 -16.42
N SER A 151 -11.27 40.01 -17.51
CA SER A 151 -10.94 41.43 -17.49
C SER A 151 -12.11 42.23 -16.91
N LEU A 152 -12.05 42.56 -15.63
CA LEU A 152 -12.84 43.63 -15.05
C LEU A 152 -11.92 44.65 -14.38
N THR A 153 -11.18 45.36 -15.22
CA THR A 153 -10.51 46.60 -14.81
C THR A 153 -11.60 47.66 -14.60
N ARG A 154 -11.99 47.88 -13.33
CA ARG A 154 -12.15 49.20 -12.68
C ARG A 154 -13.07 49.11 -11.45
N PHE A 155 -12.65 49.82 -10.40
CA PHE A 155 -13.34 50.12 -9.14
C PHE A 155 -13.32 49.03 -8.06
N PHE A 156 -12.35 49.05 -7.15
CA PHE A 156 -12.41 49.77 -5.86
C PHE A 156 -11.11 49.52 -5.05
N GLN A 157 -10.76 50.52 -4.25
CA GLN A 157 -9.58 50.59 -3.37
C GLN A 157 -9.63 49.56 -2.22
N SER A 158 -8.44 49.21 -1.71
CA SER A 158 -8.06 48.40 -0.53
C SER A 158 -8.89 48.60 0.77
N PRO A 159 -8.56 47.96 1.92
CA PRO A 159 -8.02 46.61 2.24
C PRO A 159 -8.89 45.86 3.29
N SER A 160 -8.77 44.53 3.45
CA SER A 160 -8.76 43.85 4.79
C SER A 160 -8.94 42.31 4.73
N SER A 161 -8.09 41.63 5.50
CA SER A 161 -8.27 40.39 6.27
C SER A 161 -9.30 39.33 5.83
N ASN A 162 -8.83 38.11 5.52
CA ASN A 162 -9.21 36.82 6.15
C ASN A 162 -8.84 35.62 5.26
N THR A 163 -7.58 35.18 5.33
CA THR A 163 -7.00 34.07 4.54
C THR A 163 -7.41 32.68 5.04
N THR A 164 -8.11 32.58 6.18
CA THR A 164 -8.41 31.29 6.83
C THR A 164 -9.66 30.58 6.31
N LEU A 165 -10.54 31.25 5.57
CA LEU A 165 -11.79 30.62 5.09
C LEU A 165 -11.67 29.94 3.71
N PHE A 166 -10.62 30.25 2.94
CA PHE A 166 -10.46 29.75 1.57
C PHE A 166 -9.87 28.35 1.47
N ILE A 167 -9.07 27.92 2.46
CA ILE A 167 -8.41 26.61 2.43
C ILE A 167 -9.42 25.48 2.64
N SER A 168 -10.47 25.71 3.44
CA SER A 168 -11.48 24.68 3.73
C SER A 168 -12.37 24.30 2.54
N ARG A 169 -12.49 25.15 1.50
CA ARG A 169 -13.31 24.83 0.32
C ARG A 169 -12.64 23.88 -0.67
N ILE A 170 -11.31 23.81 -0.69
CA ILE A 170 -10.58 22.96 -1.64
C ILE A 170 -10.68 21.48 -1.23
N ALA A 171 -10.84 21.17 0.06
CA ALA A 171 -10.91 19.81 0.57
C ALA A 171 -12.24 19.08 0.31
N GLN A 172 -13.32 19.78 -0.07
CA GLN A 172 -14.64 19.15 -0.25
C GLN A 172 -14.95 18.69 -1.68
N GLN A 173 -14.16 19.04 -2.69
CA GLN A 173 -14.55 18.83 -4.09
C GLN A 173 -14.19 17.46 -4.68
N GLU A 174 -13.45 16.59 -3.98
CA GLU A 174 -13.08 15.26 -4.53
C GLU A 174 -14.03 14.11 -4.18
N ASN A 175 -15.14 14.36 -3.46
CA ASN A 175 -15.98 13.26 -2.96
C ASN A 175 -17.15 12.84 -3.85
N GLU A 176 -17.30 13.37 -5.07
CA GLU A 176 -18.27 12.86 -6.03
C GLU A 176 -17.67 12.74 -7.43
N SER A 177 -17.20 11.53 -7.77
CA SER A 177 -17.68 10.81 -8.97
C SER A 177 -16.72 9.65 -9.33
N PHE A 178 -17.04 8.45 -8.86
CA PHE A 178 -16.76 7.27 -9.68
C PHE A 178 -17.79 6.18 -9.41
N HIS A 179 -18.97 6.34 -10.02
CA HIS A 179 -19.99 5.31 -10.02
C HIS A 179 -19.95 4.51 -11.33
N LYS A 180 -19.40 3.29 -11.20
CA LYS A 180 -19.70 2.03 -11.91
C LYS A 180 -19.42 1.93 -13.42
N GLU A 181 -18.42 1.10 -13.72
CA GLU A 181 -18.52 0.11 -14.79
C GLU A 181 -18.98 -1.23 -14.18
N SER A 182 -20.05 -1.76 -14.74
CA SER A 182 -20.87 -2.86 -14.24
C SER A 182 -20.28 -4.24 -14.61
N LYS A 183 -19.66 -4.92 -13.64
CA LYS A 183 -19.39 -6.38 -13.71
C LYS A 183 -19.65 -7.15 -12.41
N ILE A 184 -20.47 -6.61 -11.49
CA ILE A 184 -20.73 -7.22 -10.17
C ILE A 184 -22.10 -7.92 -10.09
N SER A 185 -22.89 -7.99 -11.17
CA SER A 185 -24.23 -8.61 -11.11
C SER A 185 -24.30 -10.09 -11.49
N ILE A 186 -23.24 -10.73 -12.00
CA ILE A 186 -23.31 -12.11 -12.53
C ILE A 186 -22.72 -13.16 -11.57
N MET A 187 -21.90 -12.76 -10.58
CA MET A 187 -21.27 -13.70 -9.63
C MET A 187 -22.15 -14.11 -8.44
N ILE A 188 -23.27 -13.43 -8.19
CA ILE A 188 -24.16 -13.74 -7.06
C ILE A 188 -25.20 -14.83 -7.44
N GLY A 189 -25.55 -14.96 -8.72
CA GLY A 189 -26.58 -15.89 -9.19
C GLY A 189 -26.18 -17.38 -9.21
N VAL A 190 -24.87 -17.68 -9.23
CA VAL A 190 -24.36 -19.07 -9.33
C VAL A 190 -23.83 -19.60 -7.99
N SER A 191 -23.43 -18.71 -7.08
CA SER A 191 -22.86 -19.10 -5.79
C SER A 191 -23.88 -19.67 -4.81
N VAL A 192 -25.08 -19.09 -4.76
CA VAL A 192 -26.17 -19.54 -3.87
C VAL A 192 -26.64 -20.97 -4.20
N PRO A 193 -26.98 -21.34 -5.46
CA PRO A 193 -27.40 -22.71 -5.75
C PRO A 193 -26.27 -23.73 -5.51
N MET A 194 -25.01 -23.36 -5.78
CA MET A 194 -23.87 -24.24 -5.51
C MET A 194 -23.67 -24.50 -4.01
N ALA A 195 -23.83 -23.48 -3.17
CA ALA A 195 -23.76 -23.65 -1.71
C ALA A 195 -24.87 -24.56 -1.18
N VAL A 196 -26.10 -24.42 -1.69
CA VAL A 196 -27.23 -25.28 -1.30
C VAL A 196 -26.99 -26.74 -1.70
N VAL A 197 -26.51 -26.98 -2.92
CA VAL A 197 -26.15 -28.34 -3.38
C VAL A 197 -25.04 -28.93 -2.52
N PHE A 198 -24.01 -28.14 -2.17
CA PHE A 198 -22.91 -28.58 -1.32
C PHE A 198 -23.38 -28.98 0.09
N VAL A 199 -24.26 -28.17 0.71
CA VAL A 199 -24.85 -28.49 2.03
C VAL A 199 -25.70 -29.75 1.96
N LEU A 200 -26.47 -29.95 0.89
CA LEU A 200 -27.25 -31.18 0.68
C LEU A 200 -26.35 -32.42 0.55
N LEU A 201 -25.25 -32.32 -0.20
CA LEU A 201 -24.29 -33.42 -0.32
C LEU A 201 -23.63 -33.77 1.02
N ILE A 202 -23.25 -32.77 1.81
CA ILE A 202 -22.73 -32.96 3.17
C ILE A 202 -23.78 -33.67 4.05
N PHE A 203 -25.03 -33.22 4.00
CA PHE A 203 -26.11 -33.83 4.77
C PHE A 203 -26.36 -35.29 4.37
N LEU A 204 -26.36 -35.61 3.07
CA LEU A 204 -26.48 -36.98 2.57
C LEU A 204 -25.29 -37.85 2.97
N PHE A 205 -24.08 -37.29 2.97
CA PHE A 205 -22.87 -37.97 3.43
C PHE A 205 -22.95 -38.31 4.93
N PHE A 206 -23.37 -37.37 5.78
CA PHE A 206 -23.59 -37.64 7.21
C PHE A 206 -24.72 -38.65 7.46
N ARG A 207 -25.79 -38.64 6.65
CA ARG A 207 -26.84 -39.67 6.73
C ARG A 207 -26.33 -41.06 6.33
N ARG A 208 -25.32 -41.14 5.46
CA ARG A 208 -24.67 -42.40 5.07
C ARG A 208 -23.75 -42.92 6.17
N ILE A 209 -23.07 -42.02 6.89
CA ILE A 209 -22.21 -42.36 8.04
C ILE A 209 -23.04 -42.73 9.28
N GLY A 210 -24.22 -42.14 9.47
CA GLY A 210 -25.11 -42.43 10.60
C GLY A 210 -25.78 -43.82 10.61
N ARG A 211 -25.43 -44.71 9.67
CA ARG A 211 -25.83 -46.14 9.68
C ARG A 211 -24.66 -47.10 9.93
N GLY A 212 -23.48 -46.60 10.29
CA GLY A 212 -22.37 -47.43 10.77
C GLY A 212 -22.49 -47.72 12.27
N PRO A 213 -22.23 -48.96 12.72
CA PRO A 213 -22.39 -49.33 14.13
C PRO A 213 -21.39 -48.57 15.01
N THR A 214 -21.92 -48.00 16.08
CA THR A 214 -21.18 -47.27 17.12
C THR A 214 -20.18 -48.18 17.81
N SER A 215 -18.88 -47.89 17.71
CA SER A 215 -17.93 -48.17 18.80
C SER A 215 -16.66 -47.32 18.68
N PHE A 216 -16.14 -46.92 19.85
CA PHE A 216 -14.80 -46.35 20.10
C PHE A 216 -14.55 -44.91 19.63
N GLY A 217 -14.10 -43.94 20.43
CA GLY A 217 -13.61 -43.84 21.83
C GLY A 217 -13.18 -42.37 22.06
N ARG A 218 -13.08 -41.93 23.33
CA ARG A 218 -12.81 -40.54 23.77
C ARG A 218 -11.64 -39.84 23.05
N PRO A 219 -11.74 -38.53 22.72
CA PRO A 219 -10.57 -37.69 22.49
C PRO A 219 -10.06 -37.06 23.79
N THR A 220 -8.77 -37.22 24.01
CA THR A 220 -7.96 -36.60 25.07
C THR A 220 -7.81 -35.09 24.87
N HIS A 221 -7.96 -34.34 25.96
CA HIS A 221 -7.56 -32.94 26.11
C HIS A 221 -6.07 -32.75 25.80
N GLY A 222 -5.72 -32.22 24.62
CA GLY A 222 -4.30 -32.03 24.26
C GLY A 222 -3.99 -31.23 22.99
N ALA A 223 -4.97 -30.56 22.38
CA ALA A 223 -4.79 -29.91 21.06
C ALA A 223 -5.04 -28.39 21.05
N TYR A 224 -5.04 -27.71 22.20
CA TYR A 224 -5.33 -26.26 22.26
C TYR A 224 -4.08 -25.36 22.27
N SER A 225 -2.86 -25.91 22.36
CA SER A 225 -1.62 -25.10 22.37
C SER A 225 -0.91 -24.97 21.02
N SER A 226 -1.34 -25.71 19.98
CA SER A 226 -0.71 -25.66 18.65
C SER A 226 -1.46 -24.79 17.62
N LEU A 227 -2.73 -24.45 17.85
CA LEU A 227 -3.51 -23.62 16.92
C LEU A 227 -3.19 -22.11 16.99
N LYS A 228 -2.55 -21.64 18.08
CA LYS A 228 -2.13 -20.24 18.21
C LYS A 228 -0.93 -19.87 17.32
N ARG A 229 -0.26 -20.87 16.72
CA ARG A 229 0.86 -20.67 15.79
C ARG A 229 0.45 -20.60 14.32
N MET A 230 -0.84 -20.81 13.99
CA MET A 230 -1.34 -20.85 12.62
C MET A 230 -2.00 -19.55 12.14
N PHE A 231 -2.17 -18.56 13.02
CA PHE A 231 -2.77 -17.25 12.73
C PHE A 231 -1.79 -16.07 12.74
N LEU A 232 -0.49 -16.34 12.75
CA LEU A 232 0.51 -15.31 12.44
C LEU A 232 0.75 -15.35 10.92
N PRO A 233 0.42 -14.28 10.16
CA PRO A 233 0.81 -14.21 8.77
C PRO A 233 2.35 -14.27 8.73
N TYR A 234 2.86 -15.26 8.01
CA TYR A 234 4.28 -15.42 7.74
C TYR A 234 4.73 -14.21 6.91
N CYS A 235 5.32 -13.21 7.57
CA CYS A 235 5.93 -12.08 6.91
C CYS A 235 7.28 -12.54 6.34
N THR A 236 7.31 -12.95 5.06
CA THR A 236 8.55 -13.23 4.35
C THR A 236 9.24 -11.92 4.01
N SER A 237 10.06 -11.42 4.93
CA SER A 237 11.11 -10.45 4.60
C SER A 237 12.28 -11.22 3.97
N THR A 238 12.35 -11.28 2.64
CA THR A 238 13.63 -11.57 1.98
C THR A 238 14.46 -10.29 1.99
N ASN A 239 15.15 -10.05 3.10
CA ASN A 239 16.27 -9.13 3.14
C ASN A 239 17.33 -9.67 4.10
N ASN A 240 18.15 -10.57 3.57
CA ASN A 240 19.50 -10.84 4.02
C ASN A 240 20.33 -10.96 2.75
N ASP A 241 21.12 -9.92 2.45
CA ASP A 241 22.56 -10.09 2.54
C ASP A 241 23.28 -8.73 2.45
N ARG A 242 24.31 -8.62 3.30
CA ARG A 242 25.46 -7.70 3.24
C ARG A 242 25.38 -6.42 4.07
N MET A 243 25.61 -6.57 5.38
CA MET A 243 26.44 -5.64 6.13
C MET A 243 27.23 -6.39 7.22
N THR A 244 28.34 -7.03 6.83
CA THR A 244 29.50 -7.19 7.72
C THR A 244 30.78 -7.07 6.90
N ARG A 245 31.70 -6.24 7.42
CA ARG A 245 33.11 -6.01 7.01
C ARG A 245 33.35 -5.12 5.79
N GLU A 246 33.40 -3.81 6.03
CA GLU A 246 34.55 -3.00 5.62
C GLU A 246 34.99 -2.13 6.81
N GLY A 247 35.91 -2.68 7.59
CA GLY A 247 36.75 -1.98 8.52
C GLY A 247 38.08 -2.72 8.47
N GLU A 248 39.16 -1.96 8.27
CA GLU A 248 40.56 -2.42 8.24
C GLU A 248 41.13 -2.78 6.86
N LYS A 249 41.66 -1.76 6.16
CA LYS A 249 43.04 -1.71 5.61
C LYS A 249 43.15 -0.57 4.60
N ILE A 250 43.65 0.60 5.01
CA ILE A 250 44.67 1.37 4.26
C ILE A 250 45.49 2.17 5.29
N LEU A 251 46.51 1.52 5.86
CA LEU A 251 47.74 2.17 6.33
C LEU A 251 48.86 1.13 6.23
N SER A 252 49.47 1.05 5.06
CA SER A 252 50.78 0.43 4.77
C SER A 252 51.30 1.04 3.49
#